data_AF-A0A1E7X706-F1
#
_entry.id   AF-A0A1E7X706-F1
#
_cell.length_a   1.000
_cell.length_b   1.000
_cell.length_c   1.000
_cell.angle_alpha   90.00
_cell.angle_beta   90.00
_cell.angle_gamma   90.00
#
_symmetry.space_group_name_H-M   'P 1'
#
loop_
_entity.id
_entity.type
_entity.pdbx_description
1 polymer ?
#
loop_
_entity_poly.entity_id
_entity_poly.type
_entity_poly.pdbx_seq_one_letter_code
_entity_poly.pdbx_strand_id
1 'polypeptide(L)'
;MTADDKQYLLDSLDGIDGLTDFNVVDVLTSPEAVAAYINDVISAGNADLMKQAIKNVLQAKGVAKIAEQSGLTREGVYKALRPASKPQWDTIRSLLAGLGLEVRVVAIGAEGTGQALAA
;
A
#
# COMPACT_ATOMS: atom_id res chain seq x y z
N MET A 1 5.00 -11.32 -21.01
CA MET A 1 5.63 -10.01 -21.26
C MET A 1 5.91 -9.93 -22.74
N THR A 2 5.02 -9.28 -23.47
CA THR A 2 5.18 -9.00 -24.90
C THR A 2 6.14 -7.83 -25.07
N ALA A 3 6.74 -7.71 -26.24
CA ALA A 3 7.75 -6.68 -26.55
C ALA A 3 7.23 -5.23 -26.51
N ASP A 4 5.93 -5.02 -26.30
CA ASP A 4 5.24 -3.72 -26.28
C ASP A 4 5.33 -2.98 -24.94
N ASP A 5 5.63 -3.66 -23.83
CA ASP A 5 5.73 -3.01 -22.50
C ASP A 5 6.94 -2.06 -22.37
N LYS A 6 7.83 -2.02 -23.37
CA LYS A 6 9.03 -1.16 -23.38
C LYS A 6 8.78 0.28 -23.81
N GLN A 7 7.58 0.59 -24.31
CA GLN A 7 7.29 1.93 -24.84
C GLN A 7 7.02 2.99 -23.75
N TYR A 8 6.82 2.56 -22.50
CA TYR A 8 6.63 3.43 -21.34
C TYR A 8 7.75 3.28 -20.30
N LEU A 9 8.98 3.00 -20.74
CA LEU A 9 10.13 2.98 -19.84
C LEU A 9 10.39 4.41 -19.34
N LEU A 10 10.38 4.58 -18.02
CA LEU A 10 10.72 5.85 -17.35
C LEU A 10 12.10 6.35 -17.77
N ASP A 11 13.01 5.43 -18.14
CA ASP A 11 14.32 5.67 -18.74
C ASP A 11 14.27 6.56 -20.00
N SER A 12 13.12 6.62 -20.69
CA SER A 12 12.92 7.53 -21.85
C SER A 12 12.65 8.99 -21.44
N LEU A 13 12.42 9.24 -20.16
CA LEU A 13 12.26 10.56 -19.54
C LEU A 13 13.59 11.06 -18.94
N ASP A 14 14.64 10.23 -18.93
CA ASP A 14 15.99 10.62 -18.50
C ASP A 14 16.48 11.79 -19.35
N GLY A 15 16.87 12.87 -18.68
CA GLY A 15 17.38 14.09 -19.35
C GLY A 15 16.31 15.08 -19.79
N ILE A 16 15.03 14.87 -19.45
CA ILE A 16 14.01 15.93 -19.55
C ILE A 16 14.18 16.89 -18.37
N ASP A 17 14.63 18.11 -18.65
CA ASP A 17 14.80 19.15 -17.65
C ASP A 17 13.48 19.42 -16.90
N GLY A 18 13.54 19.32 -15.56
CA GLY A 18 12.40 19.54 -14.68
C GLY A 18 11.58 18.29 -14.33
N LEU A 19 11.90 17.11 -14.89
CA LEU A 19 11.38 15.84 -14.41
C LEU A 19 12.34 15.21 -13.40
N THR A 20 11.77 14.67 -12.32
CA THR A 20 12.48 13.90 -11.29
C THR A 20 11.76 12.59 -11.05
N ASP A 21 12.50 11.52 -10.79
CA ASP A 21 11.91 10.23 -10.41
C ASP A 21 11.04 10.38 -9.17
N PHE A 22 9.74 10.10 -9.33
CA PHE A 22 8.84 10.03 -8.20
C PHE A 22 8.81 8.60 -7.66
N ASN A 23 9.16 8.45 -6.39
CA ASN A 23 9.02 7.21 -5.66
C ASN A 23 8.13 7.41 -4.44
N VAL A 24 6.97 6.75 -4.43
CA VAL A 24 6.00 6.84 -3.34
C VAL A 24 6.58 6.42 -1.99
N VAL A 25 7.58 5.51 -1.97
CA VAL A 25 8.23 5.05 -0.74
C VAL A 25 8.86 6.21 0.03
N ASP A 26 9.39 7.22 -0.68
CA ASP A 26 10.11 8.34 -0.09
C ASP A 26 9.18 9.32 0.64
N VAL A 27 7.88 9.30 0.32
CA VAL A 27 6.88 10.19 0.92
C VAL A 27 6.01 9.51 1.99
N LEU A 28 6.16 8.20 2.21
CA LEU A 28 5.45 7.43 3.24
C LEU A 28 6.10 7.57 4.63
N THR A 29 6.32 8.81 5.05
CA THR A 29 7.12 9.15 6.24
C THR A 29 6.30 9.18 7.54
N SER A 30 5.00 9.49 7.49
CA SER A 30 4.11 9.51 8.66
C SER A 30 3.02 8.42 8.64
N PRO A 31 2.39 8.10 9.79
CA PRO A 31 1.22 7.22 9.84
C PRO A 31 0.04 7.73 8.99
N GLU A 32 -0.18 9.04 8.97
CA GLU A 32 -1.27 9.69 8.22
C GLU A 32 -1.05 9.55 6.71
N ALA A 33 0.19 9.71 6.24
CA ALA A 33 0.54 9.50 4.83
C ALA A 33 0.30 8.05 4.39
N VAL A 34 0.66 7.09 5.25
CA VAL A 34 0.41 5.66 5.02
C VAL A 34 -1.09 5.36 4.98
N ALA A 35 -1.87 5.91 5.91
CA ALA A 35 -3.32 5.72 5.96
C ALA A 35 -4.01 6.31 4.72
N ALA A 36 -3.67 7.54 4.34
CA ALA A 36 -4.20 8.19 3.14
C ALA A 36 -3.92 7.36 1.88
N TYR A 37 -2.66 6.94 1.71
CA TYR A 37 -2.25 6.13 0.57
C TYR A 37 -2.99 4.79 0.47
N ILE A 38 -3.14 4.08 1.59
CA ILE A 38 -3.87 2.80 1.61
C ILE A 38 -5.37 3.01 1.34
N ASN A 39 -5.98 4.07 1.87
CA ASN A 39 -7.39 4.38 1.62
C ASN A 39 -7.68 4.72 0.15
N ASP A 40 -6.80 5.47 -0.50
CA ASP A 40 -6.93 5.77 -1.94
C ASP A 40 -6.90 4.48 -2.77
N VAL A 41 -5.99 3.56 -2.42
CA VAL A 41 -5.85 2.27 -3.11
C VAL A 41 -7.04 1.35 -2.86
N ILE A 42 -7.59 1.32 -1.63
CA ILE A 42 -8.82 0.59 -1.33
C ILE A 42 -9.99 1.13 -2.16
N SER A 43 -10.10 2.46 -2.29
CA SER A 43 -11.16 3.12 -3.06
C SER A 43 -11.10 2.78 -4.56
N ALA A 44 -9.91 2.52 -5.09
CA ALA A 44 -9.72 2.06 -6.47
C ALA A 44 -10.19 0.60 -6.71
N GLY A 45 -10.42 -0.19 -5.64
CA GLY A 45 -11.01 -1.53 -5.73
C GLY A 45 -10.13 -2.61 -6.39
N ASN A 46 -8.82 -2.38 -6.52
CA ASN A 46 -7.91 -3.31 -7.21
C ASN A 46 -7.00 -4.05 -6.21
N ALA A 47 -7.14 -5.39 -6.15
CA ALA A 47 -6.39 -6.23 -5.23
C ALA A 47 -4.88 -6.28 -5.49
N ASP A 48 -4.43 -6.13 -6.75
CA ASP A 48 -3.01 -6.07 -7.07
C ASP A 48 -2.40 -4.74 -6.67
N LEU A 49 -3.13 -3.62 -6.86
CA LEU A 49 -2.73 -2.32 -6.32
C LEU A 49 -2.64 -2.35 -4.79
N MET A 50 -3.59 -2.99 -4.11
CA MET A 50 -3.53 -3.14 -2.65
C MET A 50 -2.26 -3.88 -2.19
N LYS A 51 -1.91 -5.01 -2.83
CA LYS A 51 -0.68 -5.73 -2.52
C LYS A 51 0.57 -4.88 -2.79
N GLN A 52 0.56 -4.09 -3.87
CA GLN A 52 1.68 -3.19 -4.19
C GLN A 52 1.79 -2.07 -3.16
N ALA A 53 0.68 -1.48 -2.73
CA ALA A 53 0.67 -0.43 -1.72
C ALA A 53 1.24 -0.92 -0.39
N ILE A 54 0.83 -2.11 0.06
CA ILE A 54 1.40 -2.73 1.27
C ILE A 54 2.92 -2.97 1.11
N LYS A 55 3.39 -3.40 -0.08
CA LYS A 55 4.84 -3.55 -0.35
C LYS A 55 5.58 -2.22 -0.26
N ASN A 56 5.03 -1.14 -0.80
CA ASN A 56 5.64 0.18 -0.74
C ASN A 56 5.78 0.64 0.72
N VAL A 57 4.76 0.42 1.55
CA VAL A 57 4.84 0.72 2.99
C VAL A 57 5.86 -0.19 3.69
N LEU A 58 5.94 -1.48 3.36
CA LEU A 58 6.96 -2.40 3.88
C LEU A 58 8.38 -1.93 3.53
N GLN A 59 8.57 -1.40 2.32
CA GLN A 59 9.85 -0.84 1.90
C GLN A 59 10.19 0.44 2.69
N ALA A 60 9.21 1.30 2.95
CA ALA A 60 9.41 2.54 3.70
C ALA A 60 9.65 2.32 5.21
N LYS A 61 9.00 1.32 5.82
CA LYS A 61 9.00 1.10 7.29
C LYS A 61 9.81 -0.10 7.75
N GLY A 62 10.16 -1.01 6.84
CA GLY A 62 10.92 -2.24 7.11
C GLY A 62 10.05 -3.46 7.41
N VAL A 63 10.29 -4.55 6.67
CA VAL A 63 9.52 -5.82 6.76
C VAL A 63 9.59 -6.48 8.15
N ALA A 64 10.72 -6.35 8.84
CA ALA A 64 10.97 -7.02 10.11
C ALA A 64 10.02 -6.52 11.21
N LYS A 65 9.91 -5.19 11.31
CA LYS A 65 9.02 -4.52 12.26
C LYS A 65 7.57 -4.91 12.01
N ILE A 66 7.15 -4.92 10.74
CA ILE A 66 5.76 -5.19 10.38
C ILE A 66 5.43 -6.67 10.58
N ALA A 67 6.34 -7.59 10.29
CA ALA A 67 6.17 -9.01 10.59
C ALA A 67 5.92 -9.24 12.09
N GLU A 68 6.76 -8.64 12.95
CA GLU A 68 6.60 -8.68 14.40
C GLU A 68 5.24 -8.12 14.85
N GLN A 69 4.90 -6.91 14.38
CA GLN A 69 3.67 -6.21 14.79
C GLN A 69 2.39 -6.87 14.25
N SER A 70 2.46 -7.56 13.11
CA SER A 70 1.34 -8.30 12.51
C SER A 70 1.17 -9.72 13.04
N GLY A 71 2.13 -10.23 13.83
CA GLY A 71 2.18 -11.63 14.25
C GLY A 71 2.46 -12.61 13.12
N LEU A 72 2.99 -12.13 11.98
CA LEU A 72 3.35 -12.94 10.83
C LEU A 72 4.86 -13.20 10.80
N THR A 73 5.27 -14.33 10.22
CA THR A 73 6.69 -14.53 9.89
C THR A 73 7.06 -13.67 8.67
N ARG A 74 8.35 -13.32 8.52
CA ARG A 74 8.84 -12.62 7.31
C ARG A 74 8.48 -13.40 6.02
N GLU A 75 8.61 -14.71 6.05
CA GLU A 75 8.20 -15.59 4.94
C GLU A 75 6.69 -15.50 4.69
N GLY A 76 5.87 -15.48 5.75
CA GLY A 76 4.43 -15.29 5.66
C GLY A 76 4.05 -13.96 4.98
N VAL A 77 4.73 -12.86 5.34
CA VAL A 77 4.55 -11.55 4.69
C VAL A 77 4.87 -11.63 3.19
N TYR A 78 6.02 -12.20 2.81
CA TYR A 78 6.37 -12.34 1.39
C TYR A 78 5.40 -13.24 0.62
N LYS A 79 4.96 -14.34 1.22
CA LYS A 79 3.98 -15.26 0.63
C LYS A 79 2.62 -14.60 0.44
N ALA A 80 2.20 -13.76 1.38
CA ALA A 80 0.95 -13.02 1.30
C ALA A 80 0.95 -12.00 0.15
N LEU A 81 2.11 -11.44 -0.19
CA LEU A 81 2.22 -10.32 -1.14
C LEU A 81 2.84 -10.69 -2.49
N ARG A 82 3.25 -11.94 -2.72
CA ARG A 82 3.82 -12.37 -4.01
C ARG A 82 2.82 -12.19 -5.18
N PRO A 83 3.31 -12.09 -6.43
CA PRO A 83 2.43 -12.09 -7.60
C PRO A 83 1.43 -13.27 -7.56
N ALA A 84 0.20 -13.04 -8.01
CA ALA A 84 -0.90 -14.01 -8.00
C ALA A 84 -1.32 -14.57 -6.62
N SER A 85 -0.78 -14.09 -5.50
CA SER A 85 -1.34 -14.43 -4.18
C SER A 85 -2.75 -13.85 -4.02
N LYS A 86 -3.56 -14.59 -3.28
CA LYS A 86 -4.90 -14.18 -2.81
C LYS A 86 -4.91 -14.27 -1.28
N PRO A 87 -4.29 -13.31 -0.57
CA PRO A 87 -4.28 -13.30 0.89
C PRO A 87 -5.71 -13.28 1.41
N GLN A 88 -5.99 -14.11 2.41
CA GLN A 88 -7.30 -14.10 3.07
C GLN A 88 -7.47 -12.83 3.91
N TRP A 89 -8.72 -12.53 4.26
CA TRP A 89 -9.06 -11.36 5.07
C TRP A 89 -8.21 -11.24 6.34
N ASP A 90 -8.05 -12.33 7.10
CA ASP A 90 -7.27 -12.31 8.34
C ASP A 90 -5.80 -11.92 8.10
N THR A 91 -5.22 -12.34 6.98
CA THR A 91 -3.85 -11.96 6.61
C THR A 91 -3.76 -10.47 6.28
N ILE A 92 -4.72 -9.94 5.52
CA ILE A 92 -4.79 -8.50 5.22
C ILE A 92 -4.97 -7.70 6.50
N ARG A 93 -5.91 -8.11 7.37
CA ARG A 93 -6.17 -7.45 8.65
C ARG A 93 -4.94 -7.43 9.55
N SER A 94 -4.23 -8.55 9.67
CA SER A 94 -2.98 -8.62 10.43
C SER A 94 -1.89 -7.71 9.86
N LEU A 95 -1.74 -7.66 8.54
CA LEU A 95 -0.78 -6.75 7.89
C LEU A 95 -1.14 -5.29 8.18
N LEU A 96 -2.40 -4.89 8.01
CA LEU A 96 -2.86 -3.54 8.30
C LEU A 96 -2.64 -3.18 9.77
N ALA A 97 -2.96 -4.07 10.71
CA ALA A 97 -2.67 -3.87 12.13
C ALA A 97 -1.17 -3.70 12.39
N GLY A 98 -0.32 -4.48 11.74
CA GLY A 98 1.13 -4.34 11.80
C GLY A 98 1.67 -3.04 11.19
N LEU A 99 0.88 -2.37 10.35
CA LEU A 99 1.15 -1.02 9.85
C LEU A 99 0.62 0.08 10.78
N GLY A 100 -0.03 -0.26 11.89
CA GLY A 100 -0.73 0.69 12.75
C GLY A 100 -2.03 1.21 12.14
N LEU A 101 -2.61 0.47 11.20
CA LEU A 101 -3.86 0.82 10.52
C LEU A 101 -5.02 -0.06 11.01
N GLU A 102 -6.21 0.49 10.90
CA GLU A 102 -7.46 -0.23 11.14
C GLU A 102 -8.42 -0.03 9.96
N VAL A 103 -9.29 -1.00 9.73
CA VAL A 103 -10.34 -0.90 8.70
C VAL A 103 -11.61 -0.41 9.35
N ARG A 104 -12.21 0.64 8.76
CA ARG A 104 -13.50 1.19 9.18
C ARG A 104 -14.53 1.00 8.08
N VAL A 105 -15.75 0.66 8.48
CA VAL A 105 -16.90 0.57 7.59
C VAL A 105 -17.70 1.86 7.73
N VAL A 106 -17.97 2.52 6.60
CA VAL A 106 -18.75 3.74 6.53
C VAL A 106 -19.93 3.55 5.58
N ALA A 107 -21.04 4.26 5.81
CA ALA A 107 -22.17 4.25 4.90
C ALA A 107 -21.82 4.99 3.61
N ILE A 108 -22.02 4.35 2.46
CA ILE A 108 -21.84 4.98 1.14
C ILE A 108 -23.02 5.93 0.92
N GLY A 109 -22.75 7.21 0.64
CA GLY A 109 -23.77 8.24 0.38
C GLY A 109 -24.31 8.98 1.61
N ALA A 110 -23.77 8.72 2.80
CA ALA A 110 -24.02 9.58 3.96
C ALA A 110 -23.10 10.80 3.87
N GLU A 111 -23.60 11.93 3.35
CA GLU A 111 -22.87 13.19 3.46
C GLU A 111 -22.72 13.57 4.94
N GLY A 112 -21.46 13.74 5.40
CA GLY A 112 -21.17 14.49 6.62
C GLY A 112 -20.79 13.74 7.90
N THR A 113 -20.05 12.62 7.87
CA THR A 113 -19.54 12.04 9.15
C THR A 113 -18.14 11.41 9.11
N GLY A 114 -17.31 11.75 8.13
CA GLY A 114 -15.93 11.24 8.05
C GLY A 114 -14.92 11.91 8.99
N GLN A 115 -15.28 13.03 9.65
CA GLN A 115 -14.35 13.85 10.44
C GLN A 115 -14.62 13.89 11.95
N ALA A 116 -15.54 13.07 12.48
CA ALA A 116 -16.01 13.17 13.87
C ALA A 116 -15.64 11.99 14.79
N LEU A 117 -14.74 11.07 14.40
CA LEU A 117 -14.35 9.95 15.27
C LEU A 117 -12.83 9.91 15.47
N ALA A 118 -12.27 11.03 15.89
CA ALA A 118 -11.04 11.08 16.67
C ALA A 118 -11.44 11.55 18.08
N ALA A 119 -11.75 10.59 18.95
CA ALA A 119 -11.89 10.76 20.39
C ALA A 119 -11.26 9.55 21.07
#